data_AF-A0A7J2V9Z4-F1
#
_entry.id   AF-A0A7J2V9Z4-F1
#
_cell.length_a   1.000
_cell.length_b   1.000
_cell.length_c   1.000
_cell.angle_alpha   90.00
_cell.angle_beta   90.00
_cell.angle_gamma   90.00
#
_symmetry.space_group_name_H-M   'P 1'
#
loop_
_entity.id
_entity.type
_entity.pdbx_description
1 polymer ?
#
loop_
_entity_poly.entity_id
_entity_poly.type
_entity_poly.pdbx_seq_one_letter_code
_entity_poly.pdbx_strand_id
1 'polypeptide(L)'
;MDLLELAFYLSVLSYVTGLLLKALPLPFLLVKKIGRSLVSDGLFSAILVFSYRVLLELIDYIGGLLGSNWAIYTAWILDKIQALLILLLLLKTIGFALSKAGFSFLAGGFLSQLTSLVSTSLTTLIISTYISTMLYAGAPVLIALGLVLHAVPFRLTRSVGATLIAIVIVFSIGIPLMPAFINTLGSLVGYAVITRGDVCTGEIKIIDDVGRGLGYAIVEGYVNGELQYRYVVSGNGTLYVDSLYGLPCVDHEVVVNIADLYYTASVTRGESRNWDLTLVATNTLSIAPNRFVLFTSSYNLVSYSSDNKWLNITMSSQGTNLTLYTERGDSVEVYVDGLMVEPTTTNQVEWYGVNLTTRTYTLNEGEHMVNIRVDWRGSSSPQPDPYPYSMNVLGVDLMKPETLIFIVTYLFFELTIMPIAYIAILFTISLSLARLLGGVSMSIARLVMV
;
A
#
# COMPACT_ATOMS: atom_id res chain seq x y z
N MET A 1 -11.29 -17.85 44.53
CA MET A 1 -10.92 -16.77 45.45
C MET A 1 -10.58 -15.59 44.57
N ASP A 2 -11.39 -14.54 44.62
CA ASP A 2 -11.18 -13.39 43.72
C ASP A 2 -9.91 -12.63 44.11
N LEU A 3 -9.17 -12.12 43.11
CA LEU A 3 -7.92 -11.38 43.34
C LEU A 3 -8.15 -10.18 44.28
N LEU A 4 -9.32 -9.54 44.19
CA LEU A 4 -9.68 -8.42 45.04
C LEU A 4 -9.91 -8.85 46.51
N GLU A 5 -10.54 -9.99 46.73
CA GLU A 5 -10.71 -10.57 48.08
C GLU A 5 -9.36 -10.92 48.69
N LEU A 6 -8.47 -11.52 47.90
CA LEU A 6 -7.10 -11.83 48.33
C LEU A 6 -6.32 -10.56 48.70
N ALA A 7 -6.40 -9.51 47.88
CA ALA A 7 -5.77 -8.22 48.17
C ALA A 7 -6.29 -7.61 49.47
N PHE A 8 -7.61 -7.70 49.71
CA PHE A 8 -8.23 -7.22 50.95
C PHE A 8 -7.72 -8.00 52.17
N TYR A 9 -7.72 -9.34 52.13
CA TYR A 9 -7.22 -10.15 53.25
C TYR A 9 -5.74 -9.92 53.55
N LEU A 10 -4.91 -9.74 52.52
CA LEU A 10 -3.50 -9.39 52.68
C LEU A 10 -3.31 -8.02 53.33
N SER A 11 -4.13 -7.04 52.96
CA SER A 11 -4.15 -5.71 53.57
C SER A 11 -4.54 -5.78 55.06
N VAL A 12 -5.60 -6.53 55.40
CA VAL A 12 -6.02 -6.77 56.79
C VAL A 12 -4.92 -7.48 57.58
N LEU A 13 -4.28 -8.49 56.99
CA LEU A 13 -3.15 -9.20 57.60
C LEU A 13 -1.99 -8.24 57.90
N SER A 14 -1.63 -7.37 56.98
CA SER A 14 -0.59 -6.34 57.20
C SER A 14 -0.98 -5.38 58.33
N TYR A 15 -2.25 -4.98 58.40
CA TYR A 15 -2.75 -4.09 59.45
C TYR A 15 -2.70 -4.75 60.85
N VAL A 16 -3.21 -5.99 60.96
CA VAL A 16 -3.26 -6.74 62.22
C VAL A 16 -1.85 -7.08 62.72
N THR A 17 -0.97 -7.55 61.83
CA THR A 17 0.44 -7.81 62.18
C THR A 17 1.14 -6.53 62.64
N GLY A 18 0.87 -5.39 61.99
CA GLY A 18 1.39 -4.09 62.43
C GLY A 18 0.90 -3.68 63.82
N LEU A 19 -0.39 -3.87 64.13
CA LEU A 19 -0.95 -3.60 65.45
C LEU A 19 -0.33 -4.50 66.54
N LEU A 20 -0.17 -5.80 66.26
CA LEU A 20 0.45 -6.74 67.18
C LEU A 20 1.89 -6.33 67.51
N LEU A 21 2.70 -6.00 66.49
CA LEU A 21 4.07 -5.54 66.69
C LEU A 21 4.16 -4.23 67.49
N LYS A 22 3.16 -3.35 67.36
CA LYS A 22 3.07 -2.11 68.12
C LYS A 22 2.64 -2.35 69.58
N ALA A 23 1.77 -3.33 69.82
CA ALA A 23 1.24 -3.69 71.13
C ALA A 23 2.21 -4.54 71.97
N LEU A 24 3.22 -5.17 71.34
CA LEU A 24 4.21 -5.96 72.07
C LEU A 24 4.95 -5.10 73.13
N PRO A 25 5.12 -5.61 74.37
CA PRO A 25 5.85 -4.94 75.44
C PRO A 25 7.37 -5.09 75.25
N LEU A 26 7.88 -4.88 74.02
CA LEU A 26 9.30 -4.92 73.71
C LEU A 26 9.88 -3.51 73.57
N PRO A 27 11.08 -3.23 74.10
CA PRO A 27 11.71 -1.91 74.04
C PRO A 27 12.39 -1.58 72.70
N PHE A 28 12.28 -2.45 71.67
CA PHE A 28 12.95 -2.23 70.39
C PHE A 28 12.23 -1.18 69.52
N LEU A 29 12.87 -0.02 69.34
CA LEU A 29 12.36 1.08 68.50
C LEU A 29 12.15 0.66 67.03
N LEU A 30 12.99 -0.23 66.51
CA LEU A 30 12.88 -0.79 65.17
C LEU A 30 11.57 -1.57 64.97
N VAL A 31 11.21 -2.43 65.93
CA VAL A 31 9.98 -3.22 65.89
C VAL A 31 8.74 -2.31 65.91
N LYS A 32 8.76 -1.28 66.76
CA LYS A 32 7.67 -0.29 66.83
C LYS A 32 7.57 0.55 65.55
N LYS A 33 8.70 0.88 64.91
CA LYS A 33 8.74 1.60 63.63
C LYS A 33 8.17 0.75 62.48
N ILE A 34 8.53 -0.54 62.44
CA ILE A 34 8.00 -1.50 61.45
C ILE A 34 6.50 -1.70 61.67
N GLY A 35 6.05 -1.87 62.92
CA GLY A 35 4.63 -1.97 63.26
C GLY A 35 3.83 -0.75 62.80
N ARG A 36 4.33 0.47 63.05
CA ARG A 36 3.70 1.72 62.55
C ARG A 36 3.62 1.75 61.03
N SER A 37 4.68 1.33 60.32
CA SER A 37 4.68 1.25 58.86
C SER A 37 3.62 0.26 58.35
N LEU A 38 3.59 -0.96 58.89
CA LEU A 38 2.66 -2.02 58.48
C LEU A 38 1.19 -1.63 58.67
N VAL A 39 0.87 -0.90 59.75
CA VAL A 39 -0.47 -0.33 59.98
C VAL A 39 -0.82 0.68 58.89
N SER A 40 0.07 1.64 58.60
CA SER A 40 -0.17 2.62 57.53
C SER A 40 -0.26 1.98 56.15
N ASP A 41 0.51 0.91 55.91
CA ASP A 41 0.58 0.20 54.64
C ASP A 41 -0.67 -0.65 54.41
N GLY A 42 -1.14 -1.35 55.45
CA GLY A 42 -2.39 -2.09 55.44
C GLY A 42 -3.57 -1.17 55.12
N LEU A 43 -3.66 -0.03 55.81
CA LEU A 43 -4.73 0.95 55.57
C LEU A 43 -4.72 1.52 54.14
N PHE A 44 -3.53 1.90 53.64
CA PHE A 44 -3.41 2.44 52.29
C PHE A 44 -3.76 1.40 51.21
N SER A 45 -3.33 0.14 51.39
CA SER A 45 -3.70 -0.95 50.48
C SER A 45 -5.20 -1.25 50.53
N ALA A 46 -5.86 -1.16 51.69
CA ALA A 46 -7.31 -1.31 51.77
C ALA A 46 -8.03 -0.19 50.99
N ILE A 47 -7.60 1.06 51.15
CA ILE A 47 -8.16 2.21 50.41
C ILE A 47 -8.00 1.99 48.90
N LEU A 48 -6.83 1.54 48.44
CA LEU A 48 -6.60 1.24 47.03
C LEU A 48 -7.49 0.11 46.52
N VAL A 49 -7.70 -0.95 47.30
CA VAL A 49 -8.62 -2.05 46.97
C VAL A 49 -10.05 -1.54 46.82
N PHE A 50 -10.53 -0.70 47.74
CA PHE A 50 -11.85 -0.06 47.62
C PHE A 50 -11.94 0.93 46.44
N SER A 51 -10.81 1.51 46.03
CA SER A 51 -10.72 2.44 44.91
C SER A 51 -10.62 1.74 43.55
N TYR A 52 -10.60 0.40 43.49
CA TYR A 52 -10.41 -0.37 42.25
C TYR A 52 -11.32 0.09 41.10
N ARG A 53 -12.63 0.21 41.35
CA ARG A 53 -13.59 0.64 40.33
C ARG A 53 -13.38 2.10 39.92
N VAL A 54 -13.07 2.95 40.89
CA VAL A 54 -12.75 4.37 40.65
C VAL A 54 -11.50 4.49 39.77
N LEU A 55 -10.48 3.63 39.96
CA LEU A 55 -9.29 3.63 39.11
C LEU A 55 -9.62 3.30 37.65
N LEU A 56 -10.49 2.33 37.41
CA LEU A 56 -10.93 1.97 36.05
C LEU A 56 -11.72 3.12 35.40
N GLU A 57 -12.70 3.68 36.12
CA GLU A 57 -13.51 4.80 35.60
C GLU A 57 -12.65 6.06 35.36
N LEU A 58 -11.60 6.25 36.16
CA LEU A 58 -10.66 7.36 36.00
C LEU A 58 -9.77 7.19 34.77
N ILE A 59 -9.39 5.97 34.41
CA ILE A 59 -8.68 5.68 33.14
C ILE A 59 -9.54 6.14 31.96
N ASP A 60 -10.81 5.74 31.94
CA ASP A 60 -11.73 6.09 30.85
C ASP A 60 -12.02 7.60 30.82
N TYR A 61 -12.22 8.23 31.97
CA TYR A 61 -12.47 9.66 32.08
C TYR A 61 -11.29 10.51 31.61
N ILE A 62 -10.07 10.23 32.11
CA ILE A 62 -8.86 10.96 31.69
C ILE A 62 -8.56 10.67 30.22
N GLY A 63 -8.73 9.42 29.79
CA GLY A 63 -8.63 9.01 28.39
C GLY A 63 -9.52 9.87 27.50
N GLY A 64 -10.81 9.98 27.84
CA GLY A 64 -11.78 10.81 27.12
C GLY A 64 -11.38 12.28 27.04
N LEU A 65 -10.90 12.88 28.14
CA LEU A 65 -10.44 14.27 28.17
C LEU A 65 -9.24 14.53 27.25
N LEU A 66 -8.34 13.55 27.12
CA LEU A 66 -7.15 13.64 26.26
C LEU A 66 -7.44 13.26 24.79
N GLY A 67 -8.68 12.87 24.47
CA GLY A 67 -9.06 12.40 23.14
C GLY A 67 -8.61 10.96 22.83
N SER A 68 -8.30 10.17 23.86
CA SER A 68 -7.91 8.76 23.73
C SER A 68 -9.10 7.94 23.23
N ASN A 69 -8.92 7.24 22.10
CA ASN A 69 -9.96 6.43 21.50
C ASN A 69 -9.39 5.14 20.91
N TRP A 70 -9.72 4.01 21.54
CA TRP A 70 -9.29 2.68 21.14
C TRP A 70 -9.78 2.26 19.74
N ALA A 71 -10.96 2.72 19.31
CA ALA A 71 -11.47 2.43 17.97
C ALA A 71 -10.62 3.14 16.89
N ILE A 72 -10.21 4.39 17.14
CA ILE A 72 -9.34 5.14 16.22
C ILE A 72 -7.97 4.47 16.14
N TYR A 73 -7.40 4.09 17.29
CA TYR A 73 -6.13 3.38 17.34
C TYR A 73 -6.14 2.04 16.61
N THR A 74 -7.18 1.22 16.84
CA THR A 74 -7.31 -0.09 16.20
C THR A 74 -7.51 0.03 14.69
N ALA A 75 -8.30 1.01 14.21
CA ALA A 75 -8.42 1.29 12.78
C ALA A 75 -7.07 1.72 12.18
N TRP A 76 -6.35 2.63 12.85
CA TRP A 76 -5.05 3.12 12.40
C TRP A 76 -4.00 2.00 12.29
N ILE A 77 -3.88 1.14 13.30
CA ILE A 77 -2.85 0.08 13.28
C ILE A 77 -3.15 -0.98 12.21
N LEU A 78 -4.43 -1.29 11.97
CA LEU A 78 -4.85 -2.21 10.91
C LEU A 78 -4.55 -1.65 9.52
N ASP A 79 -4.84 -0.36 9.27
CA ASP A 79 -4.50 0.30 8.00
C ASP A 79 -2.99 0.27 7.73
N LYS A 80 -2.17 0.59 8.74
CA LYS A 80 -0.71 0.56 8.60
C LYS A 80 -0.16 -0.86 8.38
N ILE A 81 -0.70 -1.87 9.06
CA ILE A 81 -0.34 -3.28 8.83
C ILE A 81 -0.67 -3.69 7.39
N GLN A 82 -1.86 -3.35 6.90
CA GLN A 82 -2.29 -3.67 5.54
C GLN A 82 -1.40 -3.00 4.49
N ALA A 83 -1.07 -1.72 4.69
CA ALA A 83 -0.15 -1.00 3.81
C ALA A 83 1.25 -1.65 3.74
N LEU A 84 1.81 -2.05 4.89
CA LEU A 84 3.10 -2.75 4.94
C LEU A 84 3.05 -4.14 4.30
N LEU A 85 1.95 -4.88 4.44
CA LEU A 85 1.77 -6.18 3.79
C LEU A 85 1.76 -6.06 2.26
N ILE A 86 1.03 -5.06 1.73
CA ILE A 86 0.99 -4.77 0.29
C ILE A 86 2.39 -4.41 -0.21
N LEU A 87 3.09 -3.51 0.49
CA LEU A 87 4.46 -3.11 0.14
C LEU A 87 5.43 -4.30 0.18
N LEU A 88 5.32 -5.16 1.21
CA LEU A 88 6.16 -6.36 1.34
C LEU A 88 5.93 -7.34 0.18
N LEU A 89 4.67 -7.53 -0.22
CA LEU A 89 4.32 -8.37 -1.36
C LEU A 89 4.93 -7.80 -2.64
N LEU A 90 4.77 -6.49 -2.87
CA LEU A 90 5.31 -5.78 -4.03
C LEU A 90 6.84 -5.89 -4.11
N LEU A 91 7.56 -5.66 -3.01
CA LEU A 91 9.02 -5.83 -2.97
C LEU A 91 9.45 -7.26 -3.28
N LYS A 92 8.72 -8.26 -2.76
CA LYS A 92 9.01 -9.67 -3.04
C LYS A 92 8.73 -10.06 -4.49
N THR A 93 7.65 -9.55 -5.10
CA THR A 93 7.33 -9.82 -6.51
C THR A 93 8.35 -9.18 -7.44
N ILE A 94 8.79 -7.95 -7.15
CA ILE A 94 9.86 -7.28 -7.91
C ILE A 94 11.16 -8.06 -7.76
N GLY A 95 11.53 -8.47 -6.55
CA GLY A 95 12.72 -9.27 -6.29
C GLY A 95 12.72 -10.60 -7.05
N PHE A 96 11.58 -11.29 -7.11
CA PHE A 96 11.42 -12.52 -7.88
C PHE A 96 11.54 -12.30 -9.38
N ALA A 97 10.92 -11.24 -9.92
CA ALA A 97 11.00 -10.88 -11.33
C ALA A 97 12.44 -10.56 -11.76
N LEU A 98 13.15 -9.74 -10.97
CA LEU A 98 14.57 -9.42 -11.20
C LEU A 98 15.47 -10.64 -11.13
N SER A 99 15.24 -11.54 -10.16
CA SER A 99 16.00 -12.78 -10.06
C SER A 99 15.83 -13.67 -11.30
N LYS A 100 14.62 -13.71 -11.88
CA LYS A 100 14.36 -14.46 -13.13
C LYS A 100 14.97 -13.80 -14.36
N ALA A 101 15.06 -12.47 -14.37
CA ALA A 101 15.67 -11.71 -15.46
C ALA A 101 17.22 -11.69 -15.43
N GLY A 102 17.86 -12.42 -14.51
CA GLY A 102 19.32 -12.50 -14.38
C GLY A 102 19.96 -11.40 -13.52
N PHE A 103 19.15 -10.51 -12.93
CA PHE A 103 19.59 -9.44 -12.03
C PHE A 103 19.57 -9.87 -10.56
N SER A 104 20.03 -11.09 -10.27
CA SER A 104 19.98 -11.68 -8.92
C SER A 104 20.77 -10.87 -7.87
N PHE A 105 21.78 -10.11 -8.28
CA PHE A 105 22.54 -9.23 -7.39
C PHE A 105 21.70 -8.07 -6.81
N LEU A 106 20.77 -7.49 -7.59
CA LEU A 106 19.85 -6.44 -7.11
C LEU A 106 18.77 -7.02 -6.20
N ALA A 107 18.27 -8.21 -6.55
CA ALA A 107 17.28 -8.92 -5.74
C ALA A 107 17.87 -9.34 -4.37
N GLY A 108 19.09 -9.90 -4.37
CA GLY A 108 19.75 -10.41 -3.17
C GLY A 108 20.38 -9.32 -2.31
N GLY A 109 20.77 -8.18 -2.90
CA GLY A 109 21.59 -7.17 -2.22
C GLY A 109 20.98 -5.78 -2.03
N PHE A 110 19.85 -5.44 -2.65
CA PHE A 110 19.19 -4.14 -2.44
C PHE A 110 17.75 -4.34 -1.95
N LEU A 111 16.98 -5.14 -2.70
CA LEU A 111 15.60 -5.45 -2.36
C LEU A 111 15.48 -6.27 -1.07
N SER A 112 16.47 -7.11 -0.76
CA SER A 112 16.45 -7.93 0.45
C SER A 112 16.52 -7.07 1.73
N GLN A 113 17.32 -6.01 1.74
CA GLN A 113 17.43 -5.07 2.87
C GLN A 113 16.15 -4.27 3.03
N LEU A 114 15.57 -3.78 1.93
CA LEU A 114 14.28 -3.06 1.99
C LEU A 114 13.16 -3.97 2.48
N THR A 115 13.11 -5.21 1.99
CA THR A 115 12.18 -6.24 2.46
C THR A 115 12.37 -6.51 3.95
N SER A 116 13.62 -6.53 4.43
CA SER A 116 13.95 -6.70 5.85
C SER A 116 13.44 -5.54 6.72
N LEU A 117 13.61 -4.29 6.28
CA LEU A 117 13.11 -3.11 6.98
C LEU A 117 11.58 -3.09 7.06
N VAL A 118 10.90 -3.39 5.95
CA VAL A 118 9.43 -3.49 5.92
C VAL A 118 8.96 -4.64 6.81
N SER A 119 9.61 -5.80 6.75
CA SER A 119 9.28 -6.95 7.60
C SER A 119 9.49 -6.64 9.08
N THR A 120 10.53 -5.89 9.43
CA THR A 120 10.80 -5.47 10.82
C THR A 120 9.73 -4.50 11.30
N SER A 121 9.33 -3.55 10.46
CA SER A 121 8.23 -2.62 10.79
C SER A 121 6.92 -3.36 11.02
N LEU A 122 6.64 -4.35 10.16
CA LEU A 122 5.45 -5.19 10.29
C LEU A 122 5.46 -6.00 11.59
N THR A 123 6.58 -6.64 11.93
CA THR A 123 6.67 -7.40 13.20
C THR A 123 6.56 -6.49 14.41
N THR A 124 7.13 -5.28 14.38
CA THR A 124 6.97 -4.29 15.44
C THR A 124 5.51 -3.89 15.64
N LEU A 125 4.77 -3.58 14.57
CA LEU A 125 3.35 -3.25 14.68
C LEU A 125 2.53 -4.43 15.20
N ILE A 126 2.78 -5.65 14.71
CA ILE A 126 2.09 -6.86 15.21
C ILE A 126 2.36 -7.06 16.70
N ILE A 127 3.62 -6.96 17.15
CA ILE A 127 3.94 -7.05 18.59
C ILE A 127 3.23 -5.95 19.38
N SER A 128 3.21 -4.72 18.86
CA SER A 128 2.48 -3.60 19.46
C SER A 128 0.98 -3.89 19.60
N THR A 129 0.34 -4.52 18.60
CA THR A 129 -1.08 -4.92 18.70
C THR A 129 -1.33 -5.93 19.83
N TYR A 130 -0.48 -6.94 19.96
CA TYR A 130 -0.62 -7.94 21.03
C TYR A 130 -0.42 -7.33 22.42
N ILE A 131 0.59 -6.46 22.59
CA ILE A 131 0.82 -5.75 23.84
C ILE A 131 -0.39 -4.85 24.17
N SER A 132 -0.91 -4.13 23.17
CA SER A 132 -1.99 -3.17 23.35
C SER A 132 -3.32 -3.85 23.69
N THR A 133 -3.64 -4.95 23.02
CA THR A 133 -4.83 -5.76 23.32
C THR A 133 -4.72 -6.43 24.68
N MET A 134 -3.54 -6.95 25.05
CA MET A 134 -3.30 -7.49 26.40
C MET A 134 -3.52 -6.44 27.49
N LEU A 135 -3.05 -5.21 27.28
CA LEU A 135 -3.22 -4.12 28.25
C LEU A 135 -4.66 -3.64 28.32
N TYR A 136 -5.36 -3.50 27.19
CA TYR A 136 -6.75 -3.05 27.15
C TYR A 136 -7.71 -4.09 27.77
N ALA A 137 -7.71 -5.32 27.25
CA ALA A 137 -8.61 -6.36 27.73
C ALA A 137 -8.21 -6.89 29.13
N GLY A 138 -6.91 -6.87 29.42
CA GLY A 138 -6.35 -7.32 30.70
C GLY A 138 -6.32 -6.26 31.79
N ALA A 139 -6.67 -5.00 31.52
CA ALA A 139 -6.56 -3.91 32.50
C ALA A 139 -7.22 -4.22 33.88
N PRO A 140 -8.47 -4.74 33.94
CA PRO A 140 -9.10 -5.12 35.21
C PRO A 140 -8.28 -6.14 36.00
N VAL A 141 -7.79 -7.18 35.32
CA VAL A 141 -7.03 -8.29 35.93
C VAL A 141 -5.64 -7.80 36.38
N LEU A 142 -4.96 -7.01 35.55
CA LEU A 142 -3.62 -6.51 35.85
C LEU A 142 -3.62 -5.50 37.01
N ILE A 143 -4.65 -4.64 37.10
CA ILE A 143 -4.81 -3.75 38.26
C ILE A 143 -5.11 -4.58 39.52
N ALA A 144 -6.01 -5.57 39.45
CA ALA A 144 -6.31 -6.44 40.59
C ALA A 144 -5.06 -7.20 41.06
N LEU A 145 -4.26 -7.74 40.15
CA LEU A 145 -2.98 -8.38 40.47
C LEU A 145 -1.99 -7.38 41.09
N GLY A 146 -1.94 -6.16 40.56
CA GLY A 146 -1.14 -5.07 41.10
C GLY A 146 -1.53 -4.72 42.53
N LEU A 147 -2.83 -4.70 42.84
CA LEU A 147 -3.36 -4.49 44.18
C LEU A 147 -2.99 -5.62 45.15
N VAL A 148 -3.04 -6.88 44.70
CA VAL A 148 -2.57 -8.03 45.48
C VAL A 148 -1.10 -7.86 45.86
N LEU A 149 -0.24 -7.59 44.87
CA LEU A 149 1.20 -7.38 45.07
C LEU A 149 1.48 -6.15 45.93
N HIS A 150 0.64 -5.11 45.84
CA HIS A 150 0.74 -3.92 46.67
C HIS A 150 0.34 -4.20 48.14
N ALA A 151 -0.59 -5.12 48.36
CA ALA A 151 -1.11 -5.48 49.69
C ALA A 151 -0.23 -6.46 50.47
N VAL A 152 0.80 -7.06 49.86
CA VAL A 152 1.70 -8.00 50.55
C VAL A 152 2.40 -7.33 51.75
N PRO A 153 2.37 -7.97 52.94
CA PRO A 153 3.03 -7.45 54.14
C PRO A 153 4.53 -7.17 53.96
N PHE A 154 5.08 -6.33 54.85
CA PHE A 154 6.50 -5.94 54.87
C PHE A 154 6.99 -5.23 53.60
N ARG A 155 6.08 -4.78 52.72
CA ARG A 155 6.38 -4.08 51.47
C ARG A 155 7.25 -4.89 50.48
N LEU A 156 7.29 -6.22 50.60
CA LEU A 156 8.17 -7.07 49.79
C LEU A 156 7.95 -6.89 48.28
N THR A 157 6.70 -6.78 47.85
CA THR A 157 6.32 -6.66 46.43
C THR A 157 5.61 -5.34 46.12
N ARG A 158 5.62 -4.39 47.06
CA ARG A 158 4.82 -3.16 46.94
C ARG A 158 5.19 -2.30 45.74
N SER A 159 6.50 -2.18 45.49
CA SER A 159 7.01 -1.46 44.31
C SER A 159 6.53 -2.11 43.01
N VAL A 160 6.54 -3.44 42.94
CA VAL A 160 6.09 -4.21 41.77
C VAL A 160 4.59 -4.02 41.54
N GLY A 161 3.79 -4.09 42.59
CA GLY A 161 2.34 -3.82 42.53
C GLY A 161 2.04 -2.40 42.05
N ALA A 162 2.73 -1.40 42.62
CA ALA A 162 2.59 0.01 42.20
C ALA A 162 3.01 0.23 40.74
N THR A 163 4.10 -0.41 40.28
CA THR A 163 4.52 -0.32 38.87
C THR A 163 3.50 -0.95 37.93
N LEU A 164 2.92 -2.09 38.31
CA LEU A 164 1.94 -2.77 37.47
C LEU A 164 0.67 -1.92 37.31
N ILE A 165 0.15 -1.38 38.42
CA ILE A 165 -1.00 -0.45 38.40
C ILE A 165 -0.70 0.77 37.53
N ALA A 166 0.48 1.38 37.70
CA ALA A 166 0.86 2.57 36.96
C ALA A 166 1.02 2.32 35.45
N ILE A 167 1.63 1.19 35.07
CA ILE A 167 1.76 0.79 33.66
C ILE A 167 0.37 0.64 33.04
N VAL A 168 -0.55 -0.07 33.71
CA VAL A 168 -1.89 -0.26 33.16
C VAL A 168 -2.60 1.08 32.98
N ILE A 169 -2.57 1.97 33.97
CA ILE A 169 -3.22 3.30 33.86
C ILE A 169 -2.64 4.09 32.69
N VAL A 170 -1.31 4.26 32.67
CA VAL A 170 -0.64 5.13 31.70
C VAL A 170 -0.74 4.57 30.29
N PHE A 171 -0.56 3.26 30.10
CA PHE A 171 -0.67 2.66 28.77
C PHE A 171 -2.11 2.58 28.29
N SER A 172 -3.08 2.39 29.19
CA SER A 172 -4.49 2.37 28.79
C SER A 172 -4.96 3.73 28.25
N ILE A 173 -4.43 4.82 28.81
CA ILE A 173 -4.69 6.18 28.35
C ILE A 173 -3.82 6.52 27.13
N GLY A 174 -2.55 6.14 27.17
CA GLY A 174 -1.51 6.57 26.24
C GLY A 174 -1.48 5.84 24.91
N ILE A 175 -1.61 4.51 24.88
CA ILE A 175 -1.54 3.75 23.61
C ILE A 175 -2.46 4.34 22.53
N PRO A 176 -3.73 4.67 22.81
CA PRO A 176 -4.62 5.16 21.77
C PRO A 176 -4.25 6.55 21.23
N LEU A 177 -3.37 7.30 21.92
CA LEU A 177 -2.86 8.60 21.48
C LEU A 177 -1.62 8.49 20.57
N MET A 178 -1.07 7.28 20.41
CA MET A 178 0.10 7.04 19.55
C MET A 178 -0.08 7.53 18.10
N PRO A 179 -1.23 7.34 17.42
CA PRO A 179 -1.42 7.86 16.06
C PRO A 179 -1.26 9.38 15.98
N ALA A 180 -1.80 10.11 16.96
CA ALA A 180 -1.68 11.57 17.00
C ALA A 180 -0.22 12.01 17.26
N PHE A 181 0.48 11.31 18.15
CA PHE A 181 1.91 11.54 18.39
C PHE A 181 2.75 11.34 17.12
N ILE A 182 2.51 10.25 16.39
CA ILE A 182 3.22 9.94 15.14
C ILE A 182 2.92 10.97 14.06
N ASN A 183 1.65 11.34 13.87
CA ASN A 183 1.27 12.32 12.84
C ASN A 183 1.85 13.71 13.11
N THR A 184 1.84 14.15 14.37
CA THR A 184 2.38 15.46 14.75
C THR A 184 3.89 15.53 14.56
N LEU A 185 4.64 14.54 15.04
CA LEU A 185 6.09 14.52 14.86
C LEU A 185 6.50 14.20 13.42
N GLY A 186 5.75 13.35 12.73
CA GLY A 186 5.95 13.03 11.32
C GLY A 186 5.82 14.25 10.42
N SER A 187 4.96 15.22 10.75
CA SER A 187 4.80 16.46 10.01
C SER A 187 5.97 17.45 10.15
N LEU A 188 6.76 17.35 11.24
CA LEU A 188 7.93 18.19 11.47
C LEU A 188 9.13 17.75 10.61
N VAL A 189 9.16 16.48 10.25
CA VAL A 189 10.08 15.92 9.25
C VAL A 189 9.48 16.24 7.89
N GLY A 190 9.62 17.50 7.45
CA GLY A 190 8.93 18.07 6.29
C GLY A 190 9.08 17.25 5.01
N TYR A 191 8.17 16.30 4.82
CA TYR A 191 8.03 15.52 3.60
C TYR A 191 6.65 15.75 3.02
N ALA A 192 6.64 15.94 1.70
CA ALA A 192 5.43 15.95 0.92
C ALA A 192 4.68 14.65 1.23
N VAL A 193 3.55 14.79 1.91
CA VAL A 193 2.53 13.76 1.97
C VAL A 193 2.36 13.28 0.53
N ILE A 194 2.65 12.00 0.28
CA ILE A 194 2.26 11.36 -0.97
C ILE A 194 0.74 11.42 -0.95
N THR A 195 0.19 12.46 -1.58
CA THR A 195 -1.25 12.55 -1.81
C THR A 195 -1.60 11.34 -2.64
N ARG A 196 -2.29 10.36 -2.03
CA ARG A 196 -2.91 9.25 -2.74
C ARG A 196 -3.82 9.86 -3.79
N GLY A 197 -3.34 9.98 -5.03
CA GLY A 197 -4.23 10.08 -6.17
C GLY A 197 -5.11 8.83 -6.17
N ASP A 198 -6.42 9.00 -6.38
CA ASP A 198 -7.30 7.85 -6.56
C ASP A 198 -6.85 7.09 -7.83
N VAL A 199 -6.63 5.78 -7.70
CA VAL A 199 -6.29 4.88 -8.81
C VAL A 199 -7.55 4.15 -9.26
N CYS A 200 -7.86 4.26 -10.55
CA CYS A 200 -8.97 3.57 -11.20
C CYS A 200 -8.45 2.35 -11.99
N THR A 201 -9.33 1.38 -12.23
CA THR A 201 -9.05 0.20 -13.07
C THR A 201 -9.90 0.26 -14.33
N GLY A 202 -9.63 -0.58 -15.33
CA GLY A 202 -10.41 -0.52 -16.55
C GLY A 202 -10.01 -1.47 -17.67
N GLU A 203 -10.81 -1.47 -18.73
CA GLU A 203 -10.53 -2.15 -19.99
C GLU A 203 -10.46 -1.12 -21.12
N ILE A 204 -9.36 -1.08 -21.86
CA ILE A 204 -9.20 -0.26 -23.07
C ILE A 204 -9.21 -1.19 -24.28
N LYS A 205 -10.18 -0.99 -25.18
CA LYS A 205 -10.31 -1.70 -26.45
C LYS A 205 -10.01 -0.75 -27.60
N ILE A 206 -9.13 -1.19 -28.50
CA ILE A 206 -8.83 -0.48 -29.74
C ILE A 206 -9.28 -1.39 -30.87
N ILE A 207 -10.25 -0.91 -31.62
CA ILE A 207 -10.90 -1.65 -32.70
C ILE A 207 -10.79 -0.88 -34.01
N ASP A 208 -10.83 -1.63 -35.11
CA ASP A 208 -10.91 -1.09 -36.46
C ASP A 208 -12.37 -0.73 -36.85
N ASP A 209 -12.59 -0.25 -38.08
CA ASP A 209 -13.92 0.15 -38.57
C ASP A 209 -14.96 -0.98 -38.56
N VAL A 210 -14.53 -2.25 -38.52
CA VAL A 210 -15.39 -3.45 -38.51
C VAL A 210 -15.41 -4.15 -37.16
N GLY A 211 -14.86 -3.53 -36.12
CA GLY A 211 -14.90 -4.03 -34.74
C GLY A 211 -13.86 -5.10 -34.39
N ARG A 212 -12.85 -5.32 -35.24
CA ARG A 212 -11.72 -6.21 -34.92
C ARG A 212 -10.67 -5.47 -34.14
N GLY A 213 -10.04 -6.17 -33.19
CA GLY A 213 -8.99 -5.59 -32.37
C GLY A 213 -7.74 -5.20 -33.16
N LEU A 214 -7.24 -4.00 -32.90
CA LEU A 214 -5.95 -3.50 -33.37
C LEU A 214 -4.90 -3.72 -32.28
N GLY A 215 -4.15 -4.82 -32.42
CA GLY A 215 -3.14 -5.21 -31.45
C GLY A 215 -1.87 -4.37 -31.48
N TYR A 216 -1.15 -4.36 -30.35
CA TYR A 216 0.15 -3.69 -30.15
C TYR A 216 0.16 -2.18 -30.22
N ALA A 217 -1.00 -1.52 -30.25
CA ALA A 217 -1.07 -0.08 -30.09
C ALA A 217 -0.46 0.40 -28.76
N ILE A 218 0.12 1.61 -28.76
CA ILE A 218 0.63 2.27 -27.56
C ILE A 218 -0.43 3.26 -27.08
N VAL A 219 -0.81 3.19 -25.82
CA VAL A 219 -1.80 4.06 -25.19
C VAL A 219 -1.11 4.98 -24.21
N GLU A 220 -1.26 6.28 -24.41
CA GLU A 220 -0.75 7.33 -23.54
C GLU A 220 -1.92 8.11 -22.93
N GLY A 221 -1.79 8.52 -21.66
CA GLY A 221 -2.79 9.31 -20.97
C GLY A 221 -2.24 10.64 -20.49
N TYR A 222 -2.97 11.72 -20.72
CA TYR A 222 -2.57 13.08 -20.40
C TYR A 222 -3.59 13.79 -19.51
N VAL A 223 -3.14 14.26 -18.34
CA VAL A 223 -3.94 15.12 -17.45
C VAL A 223 -3.35 16.51 -17.52
N ASN A 224 -4.15 17.51 -17.91
CA ASN A 224 -3.71 18.90 -18.08
C ASN A 224 -2.47 19.06 -18.98
N GLY A 225 -2.30 18.18 -19.97
CA GLY A 225 -1.17 18.20 -20.90
C GLY A 225 0.11 17.50 -20.41
N GLU A 226 0.11 16.96 -19.19
CA GLU A 226 1.24 16.15 -18.67
C GLU A 226 0.98 14.65 -18.86
N LEU A 227 1.99 13.92 -19.33
CA LEU A 227 1.94 12.46 -19.47
C LEU A 227 1.80 11.82 -18.09
N GLN A 228 0.74 11.03 -17.91
CA GLN A 228 0.42 10.34 -16.67
C GLN A 228 0.60 8.83 -16.78
N TYR A 229 0.36 8.26 -17.97
CA TYR A 229 0.63 6.86 -18.22
C TYR A 229 0.99 6.53 -19.66
N ARG A 230 1.68 5.41 -19.87
CA ARG A 230 1.97 4.79 -21.17
C ARG A 230 1.95 3.25 -21.06
N TYR A 231 1.10 2.62 -21.87
CA TYR A 231 0.90 1.17 -21.91
C TYR A 231 0.93 0.61 -23.34
N VAL A 232 1.18 -0.69 -23.47
CA VAL A 232 1.11 -1.42 -24.74
C VAL A 232 -0.12 -2.33 -24.72
N VAL A 233 -0.95 -2.23 -25.75
CA VAL A 233 -2.14 -3.07 -25.93
C VAL A 233 -1.72 -4.45 -26.40
N SER A 234 -2.41 -5.48 -25.91
CA SER A 234 -2.10 -6.85 -26.30
C SER A 234 -2.42 -7.12 -27.78
N GLY A 235 -1.93 -8.24 -28.34
CA GLY A 235 -2.10 -8.55 -29.76
C GLY A 235 -3.56 -8.68 -30.24
N ASN A 236 -4.54 -8.81 -29.34
CA ASN A 236 -5.96 -8.87 -29.69
C ASN A 236 -6.66 -7.49 -29.67
N GLY A 237 -5.93 -6.39 -29.47
CA GLY A 237 -6.49 -5.04 -29.38
C GLY A 237 -7.15 -4.69 -28.05
N THR A 238 -6.92 -5.47 -27.00
CA THR A 238 -7.43 -5.20 -25.65
C THR A 238 -6.30 -5.00 -24.64
N LEU A 239 -6.52 -4.10 -23.69
CA LEU A 239 -5.64 -3.79 -22.57
C LEU A 239 -6.47 -3.80 -21.29
N TYR A 240 -6.14 -4.70 -20.37
CA TYR A 240 -6.70 -4.70 -19.02
C TYR A 240 -5.77 -3.95 -18.09
N VAL A 241 -6.27 -2.87 -17.49
CA VAL A 241 -5.54 -2.04 -16.55
C VAL A 241 -6.02 -2.38 -15.14
N ASP A 242 -5.22 -3.16 -14.43
CA ASP A 242 -5.48 -3.53 -13.03
C ASP A 242 -4.93 -2.47 -12.05
N SER A 243 -5.07 -2.74 -10.76
CA SER A 243 -4.59 -1.84 -9.71
C SER A 243 -3.06 -1.65 -9.67
N LEU A 244 -2.29 -2.54 -10.32
CA LEU A 244 -0.84 -2.44 -10.37
C LEU A 244 -0.38 -1.43 -11.42
N TYR A 245 -1.08 -1.32 -12.56
CA TYR A 245 -0.80 -0.31 -13.59
C TYR A 245 -1.53 1.01 -13.30
N GLY A 246 -2.82 0.91 -12.99
CA GLY A 246 -3.69 2.03 -12.60
C GLY A 246 -4.04 3.01 -13.73
N LEU A 247 -5.16 3.70 -13.59
CA LEU A 247 -5.54 4.87 -14.38
C LEU A 247 -5.84 6.05 -13.45
N PRO A 248 -5.71 7.31 -13.93
CA PRO A 248 -6.25 8.47 -13.21
C PRO A 248 -7.72 8.26 -12.86
N CYS A 249 -8.26 8.94 -11.86
CA CYS A 249 -9.70 8.97 -11.59
C CYS A 249 -10.30 10.36 -11.90
N VAL A 250 -9.71 11.06 -12.87
CA VAL A 250 -10.05 12.43 -13.29
C VAL A 250 -10.23 12.51 -14.80
N ASP A 251 -10.86 13.58 -15.26
CA ASP A 251 -10.96 13.87 -16.69
C ASP A 251 -9.56 13.97 -17.30
N HIS A 252 -9.33 13.27 -18.40
CA HIS A 252 -8.02 13.21 -19.05
C HIS A 252 -8.16 12.82 -20.52
N GLU A 253 -7.11 13.06 -21.29
CA GLU A 253 -7.02 12.71 -22.71
C GLU A 253 -6.25 11.40 -22.88
N VAL A 254 -6.72 10.54 -23.77
CA VAL A 254 -6.07 9.30 -24.16
C VAL A 254 -5.63 9.43 -25.61
N VAL A 255 -4.33 9.21 -25.84
CA VAL A 255 -3.70 9.22 -27.15
C VAL A 255 -3.25 7.80 -27.47
N VAL A 256 -3.75 7.26 -28.57
CA VAL A 256 -3.36 5.95 -29.09
C VAL A 256 -2.45 6.15 -30.28
N ASN A 257 -1.25 5.58 -30.20
CA ASN A 257 -0.27 5.56 -31.27
C ASN A 257 -0.17 4.15 -31.88
N ILE A 258 -0.28 4.05 -33.20
CA ILE A 258 -0.07 2.83 -33.97
C ILE A 258 0.76 3.17 -35.21
N ALA A 259 2.01 2.72 -35.30
CA ALA A 259 2.87 2.96 -36.45
C ALA A 259 2.92 4.45 -36.89
N ASP A 260 3.07 5.36 -35.92
CA ASP A 260 3.05 6.83 -36.07
C ASP A 260 1.69 7.44 -36.50
N LEU A 261 0.61 6.67 -36.45
CA LEU A 261 -0.76 7.17 -36.53
C LEU A 261 -1.27 7.48 -35.13
N TYR A 262 -1.88 8.64 -34.94
CA TYR A 262 -2.37 9.11 -33.65
C TYR A 262 -3.90 9.22 -33.65
N TYR A 263 -4.53 8.59 -32.66
CA TYR A 263 -5.97 8.68 -32.40
C TYR A 263 -6.17 9.22 -30.99
N THR A 264 -7.04 10.22 -30.82
CA THR A 264 -7.27 10.84 -29.51
C THR A 264 -8.71 10.66 -29.06
N ALA A 265 -8.91 10.45 -27.75
CA ALA A 265 -10.21 10.48 -27.11
C ALA A 265 -10.13 11.14 -25.74
N SER A 266 -11.19 11.85 -25.37
CA SER A 266 -11.35 12.38 -24.02
C SER A 266 -12.11 11.39 -23.15
N VAL A 267 -11.58 11.11 -21.96
CA VAL A 267 -12.25 10.30 -20.95
C VAL A 267 -12.77 11.23 -19.87
N THR A 268 -14.09 11.16 -19.65
CA THR A 268 -14.78 11.91 -18.60
C THR A 268 -14.99 11.02 -17.38
N ARG A 269 -14.82 11.60 -16.19
CA ARG A 269 -15.01 10.96 -14.89
C ARG A 269 -16.45 10.46 -14.75
N GLY A 270 -16.60 9.13 -14.70
CA GLY A 270 -17.84 8.49 -14.25
C GLY A 270 -17.92 8.33 -12.73
N GLU A 271 -19.09 7.93 -12.22
CA GLU A 271 -19.28 7.57 -10.80
C GLU A 271 -18.58 6.25 -10.42
N SER A 272 -18.25 5.42 -11.42
CA SER A 272 -17.56 4.13 -11.25
C SER A 272 -16.04 4.27 -11.20
N ARG A 273 -15.39 3.47 -10.34
CA ARG A 273 -13.92 3.30 -10.30
C ARG A 273 -13.39 2.35 -11.39
N ASN A 274 -14.27 1.80 -12.23
CA ASN A 274 -13.93 1.00 -13.40
C ASN A 274 -14.25 1.77 -14.69
N TRP A 275 -13.26 1.88 -15.58
CA TRP A 275 -13.34 2.61 -16.83
C TRP A 275 -13.21 1.66 -18.02
N ASP A 276 -14.28 1.57 -18.81
CA ASP A 276 -14.26 0.81 -20.05
C ASP A 276 -14.25 1.80 -21.23
N LEU A 277 -13.15 1.83 -21.98
CA LEU A 277 -12.96 2.71 -23.13
C LEU A 277 -12.86 1.88 -24.40
N THR A 278 -13.68 2.19 -25.40
CA THR A 278 -13.56 1.63 -26.75
C THR A 278 -13.25 2.73 -27.74
N LEU A 279 -12.11 2.60 -28.43
CA LEU A 279 -11.59 3.51 -29.42
C LEU A 279 -11.67 2.86 -30.80
N VAL A 280 -12.34 3.53 -31.73
CA VAL A 280 -12.42 3.12 -33.14
C VAL A 280 -11.36 3.86 -33.92
N ALA A 281 -10.39 3.13 -34.46
CA ALA A 281 -9.42 3.68 -35.40
C ALA A 281 -10.10 3.81 -36.77
N THR A 282 -10.49 5.05 -37.09
CA THR A 282 -11.24 5.35 -38.32
C THR A 282 -10.36 5.19 -39.55
N ASN A 283 -10.95 4.71 -40.64
CA ASN A 283 -10.26 4.47 -41.91
C ASN A 283 -9.19 3.38 -41.84
N THR A 284 -9.31 2.47 -40.87
CA THR A 284 -8.37 1.36 -40.70
C THR A 284 -9.08 0.02 -40.66
N LEU A 285 -8.41 -1.00 -41.22
CA LEU A 285 -8.83 -2.39 -41.18
C LEU A 285 -7.69 -3.29 -40.70
N SER A 286 -7.93 -4.05 -39.64
CA SER A 286 -6.99 -4.96 -39.00
C SER A 286 -6.94 -6.30 -39.75
N ILE A 287 -5.73 -6.77 -40.06
CA ILE A 287 -5.45 -8.12 -40.56
C ILE A 287 -4.95 -8.98 -39.41
N ALA A 288 -3.91 -8.49 -38.74
CA ALA A 288 -3.19 -9.16 -37.66
C ALA A 288 -2.41 -8.11 -36.86
N PRO A 289 -1.79 -8.45 -35.71
CA PRO A 289 -0.99 -7.49 -34.95
C PRO A 289 0.11 -6.85 -35.83
N ASN A 290 0.27 -5.53 -35.74
CA ASN A 290 1.13 -4.70 -36.62
C ASN A 290 0.82 -4.74 -38.13
N ARG A 291 -0.30 -5.33 -38.52
CA ARG A 291 -0.67 -5.54 -39.93
C ARG A 291 -2.08 -5.03 -40.16
N PHE A 292 -2.16 -3.89 -40.81
CA PHE A 292 -3.43 -3.23 -41.04
C PHE A 292 -3.37 -2.39 -42.31
N VAL A 293 -4.54 -2.07 -42.83
CA VAL A 293 -4.73 -1.22 -43.99
C VAL A 293 -5.25 0.12 -43.52
N LEU A 294 -4.65 1.21 -43.98
CA LEU A 294 -5.11 2.58 -43.78
C LEU A 294 -5.62 3.14 -45.11
N PHE A 295 -6.79 3.76 -45.09
CA PHE A 295 -7.35 4.51 -46.21
C PHE A 295 -7.13 6.00 -46.02
N THR A 296 -6.63 6.68 -47.05
CA THR A 296 -6.37 8.14 -47.01
C THR A 296 -7.64 8.98 -47.02
N SER A 297 -8.76 8.42 -47.47
CA SER A 297 -10.07 9.05 -47.46
C SER A 297 -11.12 8.06 -46.97
N SER A 298 -12.26 8.59 -46.51
CA SER A 298 -13.42 7.79 -46.13
C SER A 298 -13.83 6.88 -47.29
N TYR A 299 -13.86 5.57 -47.04
CA TYR A 299 -14.21 4.55 -48.01
C TYR A 299 -15.58 3.96 -47.66
N ASN A 300 -16.35 3.57 -48.68
CA ASN A 300 -17.58 2.82 -48.48
C ASN A 300 -17.29 1.33 -48.60
N LEU A 301 -17.22 0.66 -47.45
CA LEU A 301 -17.10 -0.80 -47.37
C LEU A 301 -18.40 -1.46 -47.84
N VAL A 302 -18.35 -2.24 -48.92
CA VAL A 302 -19.49 -3.00 -49.45
C VAL A 302 -19.54 -4.39 -48.83
N SER A 303 -18.39 -5.06 -48.77
CA SER A 303 -18.26 -6.33 -48.06
C SER A 303 -16.83 -6.58 -47.60
N TYR A 304 -16.71 -7.33 -46.51
CA TYR A 304 -15.45 -7.68 -45.89
C TYR A 304 -15.45 -9.17 -45.52
N SER A 305 -14.37 -9.86 -45.86
CA SER A 305 -14.10 -11.20 -45.37
C SER A 305 -12.62 -11.32 -45.06
N SER A 306 -12.28 -11.91 -43.92
CA SER A 306 -10.89 -12.17 -43.60
C SER A 306 -10.71 -13.54 -42.97
N ASP A 307 -9.83 -14.31 -43.61
CA ASP A 307 -9.22 -15.52 -43.09
C ASP A 307 -7.82 -15.21 -42.55
N ASN A 308 -7.21 -16.16 -41.83
CA ASN A 308 -5.88 -16.03 -41.21
C ASN A 308 -4.73 -15.59 -42.14
N LYS A 309 -4.93 -15.45 -43.45
CA LYS A 309 -3.91 -15.02 -44.42
C LYS A 309 -4.43 -14.09 -45.52
N TRP A 310 -5.74 -13.97 -45.64
CA TRP A 310 -6.40 -13.26 -46.73
C TRP A 310 -7.34 -12.22 -46.15
N LEU A 311 -7.23 -11.00 -46.67
CA LEU A 311 -8.17 -9.92 -46.46
C LEU A 311 -8.85 -9.63 -47.80
N ASN A 312 -10.14 -9.90 -47.88
CA ASN A 312 -10.95 -9.64 -49.05
C ASN A 312 -11.84 -8.44 -48.75
N ILE A 313 -11.63 -7.36 -49.49
CA ILE A 313 -12.35 -6.11 -49.34
C ILE A 313 -13.04 -5.81 -50.67
N THR A 314 -14.35 -5.57 -50.61
CA THR A 314 -15.07 -4.95 -51.72
C THR A 314 -15.45 -3.56 -51.29
N MET A 315 -14.97 -2.56 -52.01
CA MET A 315 -15.16 -1.16 -51.66
C MET A 315 -15.56 -0.34 -52.87
N SER A 316 -16.35 0.71 -52.64
CA SER A 316 -16.55 1.79 -53.61
C SER A 316 -15.59 2.93 -53.27
N SER A 317 -14.63 3.17 -54.18
CA SER A 317 -13.58 4.18 -54.05
C SER A 317 -13.96 5.45 -54.82
N GLN A 318 -13.75 6.62 -54.21
CA GLN A 318 -13.81 7.93 -54.88
C GLN A 318 -12.40 8.44 -55.26
N GLY A 319 -11.49 7.51 -55.57
CA GLY A 319 -10.06 7.84 -55.74
C GLY A 319 -9.37 7.93 -54.37
N THR A 320 -8.87 6.80 -53.88
CA THR A 320 -8.22 6.71 -52.58
C THR A 320 -6.88 5.99 -52.67
N ASN A 321 -5.97 6.35 -51.77
CA ASN A 321 -4.75 5.59 -51.57
C ASN A 321 -4.97 4.61 -50.41
N LEU A 322 -4.65 3.34 -50.70
CA LEU A 322 -4.61 2.25 -49.74
C LEU A 322 -3.16 2.08 -49.28
N THR A 323 -2.89 2.30 -48.00
CA THR A 323 -1.58 2.10 -47.41
C THR A 323 -1.61 0.87 -46.52
N LEU A 324 -0.84 -0.15 -46.90
CA LEU A 324 -0.70 -1.39 -46.14
C LEU A 324 0.53 -1.31 -45.23
N TYR A 325 0.33 -1.52 -43.94
CA TYR A 325 1.38 -1.65 -42.93
C TYR A 325 1.65 -3.14 -42.66
N THR A 326 2.92 -3.54 -42.70
CA THR A 326 3.38 -4.92 -42.42
C THR A 326 4.73 -4.92 -41.74
N GLU A 327 5.13 -6.01 -41.08
CA GLU A 327 6.47 -6.11 -40.50
C GLU A 327 7.52 -6.45 -41.56
N ARG A 328 8.75 -6.00 -41.34
CA ARG A 328 9.89 -6.28 -42.23
C ARG A 328 10.15 -7.79 -42.29
N GLY A 329 9.94 -8.38 -43.46
CA GLY A 329 10.09 -9.83 -43.69
C GLY A 329 8.77 -10.54 -44.00
N ASP A 330 7.64 -9.85 -43.89
CA ASP A 330 6.35 -10.36 -44.35
C ASP A 330 6.32 -10.45 -45.89
N SER A 331 5.77 -11.55 -46.40
CA SER A 331 5.47 -11.70 -47.83
C SER A 331 4.07 -11.17 -48.10
N VAL A 332 3.93 -10.30 -49.10
CA VAL A 332 2.68 -9.61 -49.41
C VAL A 332 2.35 -9.77 -50.88
N GLU A 333 1.13 -10.19 -51.18
CA GLU A 333 0.54 -10.19 -52.51
C GLU A 333 -0.74 -9.37 -52.46
N VAL A 334 -0.88 -8.36 -53.34
CA VAL A 334 -2.09 -7.54 -53.44
C VAL A 334 -2.68 -7.71 -54.83
N TYR A 335 -3.96 -8.07 -54.87
CA TYR A 335 -4.75 -8.16 -56.09
C TYR A 335 -5.82 -7.09 -56.08
N VAL A 336 -5.93 -6.33 -57.17
CA VAL A 336 -7.02 -5.38 -57.40
C VAL A 336 -7.76 -5.84 -58.64
N ASP A 337 -9.06 -6.10 -58.50
CA ASP A 337 -9.94 -6.61 -59.56
C ASP A 337 -9.40 -7.89 -60.22
N GLY A 338 -8.75 -8.74 -59.41
CA GLY A 338 -8.17 -10.03 -59.83
C GLY A 338 -6.77 -9.94 -60.46
N LEU A 339 -6.21 -8.75 -60.64
CA LEU A 339 -4.85 -8.56 -61.16
C LEU A 339 -3.87 -8.25 -60.02
N MET A 340 -2.70 -8.89 -60.03
CA MET A 340 -1.63 -8.58 -59.06
C MET A 340 -1.08 -7.19 -59.34
N VAL A 341 -1.02 -6.34 -58.32
CA VAL A 341 -0.57 -4.95 -58.41
C VAL A 341 0.66 -4.74 -57.54
N GLU A 342 1.66 -4.05 -58.09
CA GLU A 342 2.84 -3.62 -57.35
C GLU A 342 2.59 -2.27 -56.65
N PRO A 343 3.17 -2.03 -55.46
CA PRO A 343 2.98 -0.79 -54.74
C PRO A 343 3.58 0.40 -55.48
N THR A 344 2.87 1.53 -55.47
CA THR A 344 3.34 2.81 -56.01
C THR A 344 4.53 3.35 -55.22
N THR A 345 4.49 3.20 -53.90
CA THR A 345 5.58 3.60 -53.00
C THR A 345 5.78 2.56 -51.91
N THR A 346 7.04 2.29 -51.56
CA THR A 346 7.39 1.42 -50.43
C THR A 346 8.36 2.17 -49.52
N ASN A 347 7.96 2.39 -48.26
CA ASN A 347 8.82 3.03 -47.26
C ASN A 347 9.04 2.09 -46.07
N GLN A 348 10.18 2.28 -45.39
CA GLN A 348 10.45 1.61 -44.12
C GLN A 348 10.24 2.61 -42.98
N VAL A 349 9.54 2.17 -41.94
CA VAL A 349 9.24 2.96 -40.74
C VAL A 349 9.72 2.14 -39.54
N GLU A 350 10.53 2.74 -38.69
CA GLU A 350 10.89 2.14 -37.41
C GLU A 350 10.01 2.77 -36.32
N TRP A 351 9.29 1.94 -35.59
CA TRP A 351 8.31 2.37 -34.60
C TRP A 351 8.52 1.60 -33.30
N TYR A 352 9.07 2.25 -32.27
CA TYR A 352 9.39 1.68 -30.95
C TYR A 352 10.08 0.30 -31.01
N GLY A 353 11.09 0.18 -31.88
CA GLY A 353 11.86 -1.05 -32.09
C GLY A 353 11.21 -2.07 -33.03
N VAL A 354 10.02 -1.79 -33.57
CA VAL A 354 9.38 -2.60 -34.62
C VAL A 354 9.69 -1.99 -35.99
N ASN A 355 10.27 -2.80 -36.87
CA ASN A 355 10.55 -2.40 -38.24
C ASN A 355 9.35 -2.71 -39.14
N LEU A 356 8.64 -1.68 -39.58
CA LEU A 356 7.48 -1.76 -40.46
C LEU A 356 7.86 -1.40 -41.90
N THR A 357 7.13 -2.00 -42.84
CA THR A 357 7.15 -1.67 -44.27
C THR A 357 5.76 -1.17 -44.65
N THR A 358 5.69 0.06 -45.15
CA THR A 358 4.47 0.65 -45.67
C THR A 358 4.47 0.53 -47.19
N ARG A 359 3.37 0.04 -47.76
CA ARG A 359 3.17 -0.12 -49.20
C ARG A 359 1.90 0.61 -49.60
N THR A 360 2.02 1.60 -50.48
CA THR A 360 0.88 2.41 -50.93
C THR A 360 0.44 1.98 -52.32
N TYR A 361 -0.86 1.79 -52.49
CA TYR A 361 -1.52 1.43 -53.74
C TYR A 361 -2.56 2.49 -54.09
N THR A 362 -2.55 2.98 -55.32
CA THR A 362 -3.53 3.96 -55.82
C THR A 362 -4.73 3.23 -56.40
N LEU A 363 -5.92 3.47 -55.85
CA LEU A 363 -7.19 2.97 -56.38
C LEU A 363 -7.90 4.09 -57.13
N ASN A 364 -8.37 3.79 -58.34
CA ASN A 364 -9.13 4.74 -59.13
C ASN A 364 -10.55 4.93 -58.56
N GLU A 365 -11.31 5.83 -59.16
CA GLU A 365 -12.74 5.97 -58.89
C GLU A 365 -13.49 4.76 -59.45
N GLY A 366 -14.31 4.10 -58.62
CA GLY A 366 -15.07 2.92 -59.01
C GLY A 366 -15.28 1.91 -57.88
N GLU A 367 -16.03 0.86 -58.17
CA GLU A 367 -16.08 -0.33 -57.32
C GLU A 367 -14.88 -1.22 -57.59
N HIS A 368 -14.15 -1.55 -56.53
CA HIS A 368 -12.95 -2.37 -56.60
C HIS A 368 -13.03 -3.55 -55.63
N MET A 369 -12.54 -4.69 -56.09
CA MET A 369 -12.28 -5.87 -55.25
C MET A 369 -10.79 -5.93 -54.94
N VAL A 370 -10.44 -5.72 -53.67
CA VAL A 370 -9.05 -5.78 -53.19
C VAL A 370 -8.86 -7.05 -52.37
N ASN A 371 -7.98 -7.93 -52.83
CA ASN A 371 -7.57 -9.13 -52.09
C ASN A 371 -6.11 -8.96 -51.65
N ILE A 372 -5.89 -8.91 -50.34
CA ILE A 372 -4.56 -8.79 -49.76
C ILE A 372 -4.22 -10.10 -49.09
N ARG A 373 -3.11 -10.70 -49.50
CA ARG A 373 -2.52 -11.86 -48.84
C ARG A 373 -1.27 -11.44 -48.11
N VAL A 374 -1.22 -11.75 -46.82
CA VAL A 374 -0.03 -11.52 -45.99
C VAL A 374 0.40 -12.86 -45.39
N ASP A 375 1.64 -13.26 -45.65
CA ASP A 375 2.25 -14.44 -45.06
C ASP A 375 3.33 -14.00 -44.06
N TRP A 376 3.13 -14.31 -42.77
CA TRP A 376 4.02 -13.93 -41.67
C TRP A 376 4.39 -15.14 -40.79
N ARG A 377 5.48 -15.00 -40.01
CA ARG A 377 5.97 -16.04 -39.08
C ARG A 377 5.77 -15.72 -37.60
N GLY A 378 5.50 -14.45 -37.29
CA GLY A 378 5.28 -13.95 -35.93
C GLY A 378 5.06 -12.45 -35.93
N SER A 379 4.79 -11.88 -34.76
CA SER A 379 4.58 -10.44 -34.61
C SER A 379 5.41 -9.87 -33.47
N SER A 380 6.16 -8.82 -33.75
CA SER A 380 7.05 -8.16 -32.78
C SER A 380 6.27 -7.19 -31.91
N SER A 381 6.41 -7.25 -30.58
CA SER A 381 5.77 -6.27 -29.69
C SER A 381 6.62 -5.00 -29.60
N PRO A 382 6.03 -3.79 -29.77
CA PRO A 382 6.75 -2.54 -29.55
C PRO A 382 7.23 -2.43 -28.10
N GLN A 383 8.34 -1.72 -27.92
CA GLN A 383 9.03 -1.55 -26.64
C GLN A 383 9.16 -0.06 -26.29
N PRO A 384 8.06 0.64 -25.96
CA PRO A 384 8.15 2.00 -25.45
C PRO A 384 8.70 2.00 -24.01
N ASP A 385 9.29 3.13 -23.61
CA ASP A 385 9.63 3.37 -22.20
C ASP A 385 8.33 3.37 -21.37
N PRO A 386 8.12 2.40 -20.47
CA PRO A 386 6.86 2.24 -19.76
C PRO A 386 6.69 3.35 -18.72
N TYR A 387 5.47 3.87 -18.59
CA TYR A 387 5.14 4.93 -17.64
C TYR A 387 3.83 4.56 -16.92
N PRO A 388 3.84 3.75 -15.84
CA PRO A 388 2.61 3.35 -15.18
C PRO A 388 2.07 4.42 -14.21
N TYR A 389 0.77 4.73 -14.31
CA TYR A 389 0.10 5.76 -13.50
C TYR A 389 0.25 5.53 -11.99
N SER A 390 0.01 4.29 -11.53
CA SER A 390 0.09 3.94 -10.12
C SER A 390 1.46 4.28 -9.52
N MET A 391 2.54 4.11 -10.27
CA MET A 391 3.91 4.41 -9.82
C MET A 391 4.16 5.91 -9.80
N ASN A 392 3.61 6.66 -10.76
CA ASN A 392 3.68 8.11 -10.78
C ASN A 392 2.94 8.74 -9.58
N VAL A 393 1.73 8.27 -9.28
CA VAL A 393 0.96 8.69 -8.09
C VAL A 393 1.69 8.37 -6.80
N LEU A 394 2.37 7.22 -6.74
CA LEU A 394 3.16 6.83 -5.58
C LEU A 394 4.51 7.56 -5.48
N GLY A 395 4.91 8.34 -6.49
CA GLY A 395 6.23 8.97 -6.58
C GLY A 395 7.38 7.96 -6.65
N VAL A 396 7.10 6.73 -7.10
CA VAL A 396 8.06 5.62 -7.15
C VAL A 396 8.57 5.49 -8.58
N ASP A 397 9.78 5.99 -8.81
CA ASP A 397 10.53 5.70 -10.04
C ASP A 397 11.39 4.45 -9.80
N LEU A 398 10.99 3.30 -10.35
CA LEU A 398 11.74 2.04 -10.22
C LEU A 398 13.15 2.11 -10.83
N MET A 399 13.41 3.10 -11.70
CA MET A 399 14.74 3.35 -12.27
C MET A 399 15.59 4.26 -11.36
N LYS A 400 15.02 4.83 -10.29
CA LYS A 400 15.72 5.61 -9.25
C LYS A 400 15.59 4.93 -7.87
N PRO A 401 16.44 3.95 -7.55
CA PRO A 401 16.37 3.16 -6.31
C PRO A 401 16.41 4.00 -5.02
N GLU A 402 16.93 5.23 -5.09
CA GLU A 402 16.97 6.20 -3.98
C GLU A 402 15.58 6.54 -3.44
N THR A 403 14.57 6.65 -4.31
CA THR A 403 13.19 6.96 -3.90
C THR A 403 12.57 5.82 -3.10
N LEU A 404 12.80 4.58 -3.54
CA LEU A 404 12.32 3.37 -2.86
C LEU A 404 13.02 3.17 -1.50
N ILE A 405 14.35 3.39 -1.43
CA ILE A 405 15.09 3.38 -0.16
C ILE A 405 14.47 4.38 0.81
N PHE A 406 14.22 5.59 0.31
CA PHE A 406 13.75 6.68 1.12
C PHE A 406 12.36 6.43 1.70
N ILE A 407 11.42 5.94 0.87
CA ILE A 407 10.06 5.58 1.31
C ILE A 407 10.12 4.48 2.37
N VAL A 408 10.88 3.41 2.12
CA VAL A 408 11.00 2.29 3.07
C VAL A 408 11.67 2.73 4.37
N THR A 409 12.69 3.58 4.29
CA THR A 409 13.39 4.12 5.46
C THR A 409 12.49 5.04 6.27
N TYR A 410 11.69 5.87 5.60
CA TYR A 410 10.69 6.71 6.26
C TYR A 410 9.63 5.86 6.96
N LEU A 411 9.06 4.86 6.30
CA LEU A 411 8.09 3.96 6.91
C LEU A 411 8.70 3.19 8.09
N PHE A 412 9.97 2.80 7.99
CA PHE A 412 10.69 2.20 9.10
C PHE A 412 10.82 3.16 10.29
N PHE A 413 11.18 4.42 10.03
CA PHE A 413 11.22 5.44 11.08
C PHE A 413 9.83 5.69 11.69
N GLU A 414 8.80 5.86 10.85
CA GLU A 414 7.43 6.19 11.26
C GLU A 414 6.77 5.07 12.05
N LEU A 415 6.96 3.81 11.61
CA LEU A 415 6.20 2.66 12.12
C LEU A 415 7.02 1.74 13.02
N THR A 416 8.32 1.98 13.16
CA THR A 416 9.19 1.24 14.11
C THR A 416 9.76 2.19 15.16
N ILE A 417 10.54 3.18 14.73
CA ILE A 417 11.30 4.02 15.66
C ILE A 417 10.39 4.92 16.49
N MET A 418 9.41 5.59 15.88
CA MET A 418 8.49 6.46 16.61
C MET A 418 7.60 5.71 17.62
N PRO A 419 6.98 4.56 17.29
CA PRO A 419 6.27 3.73 18.26
C PRO A 419 7.15 3.28 19.44
N ILE A 420 8.39 2.86 19.18
CA ILE A 420 9.32 2.47 20.25
C ILE A 420 9.64 3.66 21.16
N ALA A 421 9.93 4.83 20.58
CA ALA A 421 10.17 6.04 21.35
C ALA A 421 8.94 6.43 22.18
N TYR A 422 7.74 6.32 21.62
CA TYR A 422 6.49 6.59 22.31
C TYR A 422 6.27 5.65 23.50
N ILE A 423 6.47 4.34 23.30
CA ILE A 423 6.38 3.34 24.36
C ILE A 423 7.40 3.62 25.48
N ALA A 424 8.62 4.05 25.14
CA ALA A 424 9.64 4.44 26.14
C ALA A 424 9.21 5.66 26.98
N ILE A 425 8.54 6.64 26.35
CA ILE A 425 7.94 7.78 27.06
C ILE A 425 6.85 7.28 28.02
N LEU A 426 5.95 6.42 27.57
CA LEU A 426 4.90 5.85 28.42
C LEU A 426 5.48 5.06 29.60
N PHE A 427 6.55 4.29 29.39
CA PHE A 427 7.26 3.61 30.48
C PHE A 427 7.83 4.60 31.51
N THR A 428 8.40 5.71 31.05
CA THR A 428 8.98 6.73 31.94
C THR A 428 7.91 7.42 32.79
N ILE A 429 6.76 7.73 32.18
CA ILE A 429 5.58 8.28 32.88
C ILE A 429 5.04 7.26 33.88
N SER A 430 4.90 6.00 33.47
CA SER A 430 4.46 4.89 34.33
C SER A 430 5.34 4.74 35.55
N LEU A 431 6.67 4.83 35.38
CA LEU A 431 7.61 4.72 36.49
C LEU A 431 7.52 5.91 37.46
N SER A 432 7.25 7.10 36.92
CA SER A 432 7.06 8.31 37.71
C SER A 432 5.77 8.21 38.55
N LEU A 433 4.69 7.72 37.95
CA LEU A 433 3.43 7.46 38.65
C LEU A 433 3.56 6.33 39.69
N ALA A 434 4.30 5.26 39.36
CA ALA A 434 4.57 4.17 40.28
C ALA A 434 5.31 4.61 41.55
N ARG A 435 6.23 5.58 41.44
CA ARG A 435 6.92 6.16 42.60
C ARG A 435 5.95 6.93 43.50
N LEU A 436 4.96 7.61 42.92
CA LEU A 436 3.91 8.31 43.66
C LEU A 436 2.99 7.33 44.40
N LEU A 437 2.60 6.22 43.75
CA LEU A 437 1.75 5.19 44.35
C LEU A 437 2.47 4.33 45.40
N GLY A 438 3.71 3.93 45.12
CA GLY A 438 4.50 3.02 45.96
C GLY A 438 5.29 3.70 47.08
N GLY A 439 5.48 5.03 47.03
CA GLY A 439 6.14 5.83 48.06
C GLY A 439 7.63 5.53 48.30
N VAL A 440 8.30 4.81 47.38
CA VAL A 440 9.71 4.42 47.49
C VAL A 440 10.40 4.51 46.14
N SER A 441 11.58 5.13 46.08
CA SER A 441 12.47 5.07 44.92
C SER A 441 12.92 3.63 44.68
N MET A 442 12.77 3.09 43.47
CA MET A 442 13.33 1.76 43.14
C MET A 442 14.83 1.74 43.40
N SER A 443 15.28 1.08 44.48
CA SER A 443 16.70 0.85 44.73
C SER A 443 17.28 -0.27 43.85
N ILE A 444 16.44 -0.95 43.05
CA ILE A 444 16.88 -2.03 42.14
C ILE A 444 17.74 -1.46 41.00
N ALA A 445 17.53 -0.21 40.57
CA ALA A 445 18.39 0.44 39.58
C ALA A 445 19.81 0.75 40.10
N ARG A 446 20.04 0.76 41.43
CA ARG A 446 21.39 0.87 42.01
C ARG A 446 22.13 -0.45 42.11
N LEU A 447 21.44 -1.58 42.00
CA LEU A 447 22.03 -2.93 42.10
C LEU A 447 22.34 -3.56 40.75
N VAL A 448 21.83 -3.00 39.65
CA VAL A 448 22.13 -3.43 38.27
C VAL A 448 23.18 -2.52 37.61
N MET A 449 23.52 -1.38 38.22
CA MET A 449 24.68 -0.54 37.85
C MET A 449 25.78 -0.61 38.91
N VAL A 450 26.21 -1.82 39.26
CA VAL A 450 27.52 -2.10 39.87
C VAL A 450 28.16 -3.25 39.12
#